data_AF-A0A965Y5K2-F1
#
_entry.id   AF-A0A965Y5K2-F1
#
_cell.length_a   1.000
_cell.length_b   1.000
_cell.length_c   1.000
_cell.angle_alpha   90.00
_cell.angle_beta   90.00
_cell.angle_gamma   90.00
#
_symmetry.space_group_name_H-M   'P 1'
#
loop_
_entity.id
_entity.type
_entity.pdbx_description
1 polymer ?
#
loop_
_entity_poly.entity_id
_entity_poly.type
_entity_poly.pdbx_seq_one_letter_code
_entity_poly.pdbx_strand_id
1 'polypeptide(L)'
;MFSLEKSLEMQRKAKEFIPGMTQLLSKRPDMFSLGVWPGYYSKAKGCTVWDLDGNKYTDMSISGIGANVLGYADDEVDDAVVKAIRDGSSSSLNCAEEVELAELLCELHPWASMARFTRSGGEAMTVAVRIARAHTKKDKVAFCGYHGWHDWYLAANLGTENALGEHLIAGLDPRGVPQGLIGTAFPFRFNRIDELKEIVSHHGADLAAVVLEPIRNDPPTEGFVRGVRELADSCGAVLIIDEISSGFRMNTGGAHLSLGYEPDIAVFSKSLGNGYPIGAVIGKSAVMQSAQKTFISSTCWTERTGPAAAIATIRKHRRENVGEHLTQLGQSVQDGWKQLLLKHGIPGHVRGMLPMSNIDFETPN
;
A
#
# COMPACT_ATOMS: atom_id res chain seq x y z
N MET A 1 6.24 -16.31 31.54
CA MET A 1 6.94 -15.52 30.50
C MET A 1 7.15 -16.43 29.31
N PHE A 2 6.87 -15.99 28.09
CA PHE A 2 7.07 -16.81 26.89
C PHE A 2 8.56 -17.13 26.70
N SER A 3 8.89 -18.33 26.22
CA SER A 3 10.25 -18.65 25.77
C SER A 3 10.41 -18.20 24.32
N LEU A 4 11.53 -17.54 23.98
CA LEU A 4 11.85 -17.07 22.62
C LEU A 4 13.19 -17.61 22.11
N GLU A 5 13.63 -18.76 22.63
CA GLU A 5 14.97 -19.30 22.37
C GLU A 5 15.22 -19.59 20.88
N LYS A 6 14.29 -20.30 20.20
CA LYS A 6 14.41 -20.63 18.78
C LYS A 6 14.31 -19.39 17.90
N SER A 7 13.42 -18.49 18.27
CA SER A 7 13.24 -17.20 17.63
C SER A 7 14.53 -16.37 17.66
N LEU A 8 15.15 -16.24 18.84
CA LEU A 8 16.42 -15.53 19.01
C LEU A 8 17.61 -16.24 18.34
N GLU A 9 17.65 -17.57 18.35
CA GLU A 9 18.64 -18.34 17.59
C GLU A 9 18.53 -18.06 16.08
N MET A 10 17.30 -18.03 15.55
CA MET A 10 17.05 -17.68 14.15
C MET A 10 17.47 -16.24 13.83
N GLN A 11 17.23 -15.29 14.74
CA GLN A 11 17.68 -13.89 14.57
C GLN A 11 19.21 -13.82 14.46
N ARG A 12 19.94 -14.55 15.33
CA ARG A 12 21.41 -14.63 15.27
C ARG A 12 21.89 -15.20 13.94
N LYS A 13 21.28 -16.30 13.47
CA LYS A 13 21.62 -16.90 12.17
C LYS A 13 21.33 -15.94 11.01
N ALA A 14 20.15 -15.32 10.99
CA ALA A 14 19.73 -14.44 9.90
C ALA A 14 20.63 -13.19 9.78
N LYS A 15 21.19 -12.69 10.88
CA LYS A 15 22.11 -11.55 10.87
C LYS A 15 23.36 -11.78 10.00
N GLU A 16 23.79 -13.03 9.87
CA GLU A 16 24.95 -13.41 9.06
C GLU A 16 24.67 -13.40 7.55
N PHE A 17 23.40 -13.59 7.15
CA PHE A 17 23.03 -13.84 5.75
C PHE A 17 22.06 -12.83 5.14
N ILE A 18 21.28 -12.13 5.96
CA ILE A 18 20.19 -11.26 5.51
C ILE A 18 20.36 -9.87 6.15
N PRO A 19 20.60 -8.81 5.36
CA PRO A 19 20.63 -7.44 5.87
C PRO A 19 19.34 -7.07 6.62
N GLY A 20 19.47 -6.78 7.92
CA GLY A 20 18.32 -6.51 8.79
C GLY A 20 17.50 -7.75 9.17
N MET A 21 18.07 -8.95 9.01
CA MET A 21 17.50 -10.26 9.41
C MET A 21 16.21 -10.68 8.67
N THR A 22 15.68 -9.85 7.77
CA THR A 22 14.51 -10.15 6.93
C THR A 22 14.47 -9.22 5.70
N GLN A 23 13.58 -9.51 4.77
CA GLN A 23 13.47 -8.80 3.49
C GLN A 23 12.76 -7.44 3.59
N LEU A 24 11.92 -7.24 4.62
CA LEU A 24 11.07 -6.05 4.74
C LEU A 24 11.41 -5.24 5.99
N LEU A 25 11.70 -3.95 5.82
CA LEU A 25 12.05 -3.00 6.89
C LEU A 25 11.07 -3.06 8.08
N SER A 26 9.77 -2.93 7.81
CA SER A 26 8.72 -2.90 8.85
C SER A 26 8.50 -4.22 9.59
N LYS A 27 9.15 -5.31 9.17
CA LYS A 27 9.12 -6.61 9.85
C LYS A 27 10.48 -7.00 10.44
N ARG A 28 11.49 -6.11 10.38
CA ARG A 28 12.80 -6.45 10.93
C ARG A 28 12.70 -6.64 12.44
N PRO A 29 13.25 -7.73 12.99
CA PRO A 29 13.23 -7.98 14.43
C PRO A 29 13.90 -6.87 15.25
N ASP A 30 14.90 -6.18 14.71
CA ASP A 30 15.63 -5.08 15.37
C ASP A 30 14.85 -3.75 15.42
N MET A 31 13.70 -3.67 14.76
CA MET A 31 12.75 -2.56 14.93
C MET A 31 11.82 -2.77 16.13
N PHE A 32 11.93 -3.90 16.83
CA PHE A 32 11.14 -4.25 18.00
C PHE A 32 12.04 -4.60 19.19
N SER A 33 11.47 -4.60 20.40
CA SER A 33 12.22 -4.90 21.62
C SER A 33 12.78 -6.32 21.62
N LEU A 34 14.11 -6.42 21.66
CA LEU A 34 14.84 -7.68 21.74
C LEU A 34 14.42 -8.47 22.99
N GLY A 35 14.16 -9.76 22.82
CA GLY A 35 13.73 -10.64 23.92
C GLY A 35 12.25 -10.49 24.32
N VAL A 36 11.50 -9.61 23.65
CA VAL A 36 10.04 -9.47 23.80
C VAL A 36 9.33 -9.85 22.51
N TRP A 37 9.83 -9.37 21.37
CA TRP A 37 9.28 -9.67 20.06
C TRP A 37 9.86 -10.98 19.48
N PRO A 38 9.04 -11.95 19.02
CA PRO A 38 9.52 -13.21 18.49
C PRO A 38 10.26 -13.07 17.15
N GLY A 39 9.92 -12.10 16.31
CA GLY A 39 10.61 -11.84 15.03
C GLY A 39 10.35 -12.86 13.91
N TYR A 40 10.02 -14.12 14.23
CA TYR A 40 9.70 -15.18 13.26
C TYR A 40 8.46 -15.97 13.65
N TYR A 41 7.82 -16.59 12.66
CA TYR A 41 6.60 -17.37 12.84
C TYR A 41 6.71 -18.76 12.20
N SER A 42 6.03 -19.73 12.81
CA SER A 42 5.90 -21.10 12.28
C SER A 42 4.56 -21.32 11.58
N LYS A 43 3.51 -20.61 12.02
CA LYS A 43 2.15 -20.75 11.49
C LYS A 43 1.35 -19.45 11.71
N ALA A 44 0.38 -19.20 10.84
CA ALA A 44 -0.67 -18.21 11.07
C ALA A 44 -2.01 -18.73 10.51
N LYS A 45 -3.14 -18.41 11.17
CA LYS A 45 -4.50 -18.77 10.74
C LYS A 45 -5.51 -17.82 11.38
N GLY A 46 -6.44 -17.26 10.60
CA GLY A 46 -7.38 -16.25 11.06
C GLY A 46 -6.61 -15.02 11.60
N CYS A 47 -6.85 -14.64 12.85
CA CYS A 47 -6.08 -13.58 13.53
C CYS A 47 -4.99 -14.13 14.47
N THR A 48 -4.69 -15.44 14.43
CA THR A 48 -3.72 -16.06 15.34
C THR A 48 -2.39 -16.32 14.64
N VAL A 49 -1.29 -16.02 15.33
CA VAL A 49 0.08 -16.29 14.88
C VAL A 49 0.80 -17.14 15.92
N TRP A 50 1.57 -18.11 15.45
CA TRP A 50 2.45 -18.95 16.25
C TRP A 50 3.90 -18.61 15.93
N ASP A 51 4.70 -18.29 16.93
CA ASP A 51 6.15 -18.12 16.73
C ASP A 51 6.87 -19.47 16.55
N LEU A 52 8.21 -19.45 16.45
CA LEU A 52 9.01 -20.67 16.32
C LEU A 52 9.08 -21.49 17.61
N ASP A 53 8.80 -20.86 18.74
CA ASP A 53 8.82 -21.46 20.07
C ASP A 53 7.45 -22.06 20.45
N GLY A 54 6.43 -21.85 19.62
CA GLY A 54 5.09 -22.39 19.79
C GLY A 54 4.16 -21.49 20.61
N ASN A 55 4.60 -20.28 20.95
CA ASN A 55 3.75 -19.30 21.63
C ASN A 55 2.67 -18.81 20.66
N LYS A 56 1.47 -18.58 21.19
CA LYS A 56 0.30 -18.18 20.40
C LYS A 56 -0.05 -16.73 20.70
N TYR A 57 -0.30 -15.95 19.65
CA TYR A 57 -0.64 -14.53 19.74
C TYR A 57 -1.90 -14.25 18.94
N THR A 58 -2.80 -13.43 19.48
CA THR A 58 -3.76 -12.71 18.63
C THR A 58 -3.00 -11.55 18.01
N ASP A 59 -2.92 -11.50 16.69
CA ASP A 59 -2.21 -10.45 15.98
C ASP A 59 -3.04 -9.17 15.95
N MET A 60 -2.74 -8.30 16.91
CA MET A 60 -3.26 -6.93 17.03
C MET A 60 -2.18 -5.91 16.61
N SER A 61 -1.15 -6.35 15.89
CA SER A 61 -0.04 -5.51 15.45
C SER A 61 -0.27 -5.08 14.01
N ILE A 62 0.53 -5.61 13.08
CA ILE A 62 0.61 -5.12 11.72
C ILE A 62 -0.16 -5.99 10.71
N SER A 63 -0.75 -7.12 11.08
CA SER A 63 -1.53 -8.02 10.19
C SER A 63 -0.85 -8.28 8.82
N GLY A 64 0.43 -8.64 8.85
CA GLY A 64 1.26 -8.79 7.64
C GLY A 64 1.42 -7.49 6.85
N ILE A 65 1.60 -6.37 7.56
CA ILE A 65 1.64 -4.99 7.00
C ILE A 65 0.30 -4.64 6.33
N GLY A 66 -0.79 -5.09 6.92
CA GLY A 66 -2.15 -4.82 6.52
C GLY A 66 -2.63 -5.62 5.31
N ALA A 67 -1.90 -6.65 4.88
CA ALA A 67 -2.24 -7.40 3.67
C ALA A 67 -3.34 -8.45 3.85
N ASN A 68 -3.67 -8.86 5.08
CA ASN A 68 -4.51 -10.03 5.35
C ASN A 68 -5.88 -9.59 5.93
N VAL A 69 -6.69 -8.91 5.13
CA VAL A 69 -7.99 -8.35 5.55
C VAL A 69 -9.05 -9.42 5.84
N LEU A 70 -8.91 -10.63 5.29
CA LEU A 70 -9.74 -11.80 5.60
C LEU A 70 -9.14 -12.67 6.72
N GLY A 71 -8.00 -12.25 7.28
CA GLY A 71 -7.18 -13.07 8.16
C GLY A 71 -6.20 -13.97 7.39
N TYR A 72 -5.30 -14.60 8.15
CA TYR A 72 -4.25 -15.47 7.64
C TYR A 72 -4.79 -16.82 7.18
N ALA A 73 -4.24 -17.35 6.08
CA ALA A 73 -4.58 -18.66 5.53
C ALA A 73 -6.10 -18.84 5.40
N ASP A 74 -6.76 -17.91 4.70
CA ASP A 74 -8.21 -18.00 4.46
C ASP A 74 -8.50 -19.18 3.54
N ASP A 75 -9.42 -20.07 3.93
CA ASP A 75 -9.62 -21.34 3.23
C ASP A 75 -10.11 -21.15 1.79
N GLU A 76 -10.97 -20.17 1.51
CA GLU A 76 -11.46 -19.92 0.14
C GLU A 76 -10.36 -19.34 -0.77
N VAL A 77 -9.50 -18.48 -0.23
CA VAL A 77 -8.37 -17.93 -0.97
C VAL A 77 -7.31 -19.00 -1.21
N ASP A 78 -6.96 -19.76 -0.18
CA ASP A 78 -5.96 -20.83 -0.25
C ASP A 78 -6.41 -21.95 -1.20
N ASP A 79 -7.69 -22.36 -1.16
CA ASP A 79 -8.22 -23.37 -2.07
C ASP A 79 -8.16 -22.93 -3.54
N ALA A 80 -8.45 -21.66 -3.82
CA ALA A 80 -8.31 -21.08 -5.17
C ALA A 80 -6.85 -21.11 -5.64
N VAL A 81 -5.90 -20.79 -4.76
CA VAL A 81 -4.46 -20.82 -5.08
C VAL A 81 -3.95 -22.26 -5.23
N VAL A 82 -4.35 -23.18 -4.36
CA VAL A 82 -4.00 -24.61 -4.46
C VAL A 82 -4.49 -25.18 -5.78
N LYS A 83 -5.71 -24.82 -6.20
CA LYS A 83 -6.21 -25.19 -7.52
C LYS A 83 -5.34 -24.60 -8.64
N ALA A 84 -5.02 -23.30 -8.58
CA ALA A 84 -4.17 -22.65 -9.56
C ALA A 84 -2.79 -23.33 -9.69
N ILE A 85 -2.19 -23.74 -8.56
CA ILE A 85 -0.92 -24.47 -8.54
C ILE A 85 -1.06 -25.84 -9.22
N ARG A 86 -2.13 -26.59 -8.91
CA ARG A 86 -2.39 -27.92 -9.50
C ARG A 86 -2.63 -27.85 -11.01
N ASP A 87 -3.27 -26.78 -11.48
CA ASP A 87 -3.52 -26.53 -12.90
C ASP A 87 -2.30 -25.92 -13.63
N GLY A 88 -1.20 -25.73 -12.90
CA GLY A 88 0.04 -25.11 -13.37
C GLY A 88 0.12 -23.62 -13.03
N SER A 89 1.06 -23.27 -12.15
CA SER A 89 1.28 -21.88 -11.74
C SER A 89 1.75 -20.96 -12.88
N SER A 90 2.43 -21.51 -13.89
CA SER A 90 2.87 -20.77 -15.05
C SER A 90 2.99 -21.68 -16.27
N SER A 91 2.93 -21.08 -17.46
CA SER A 91 2.99 -21.77 -18.76
C SER A 91 3.57 -20.83 -19.82
N SER A 92 3.84 -21.36 -21.01
CA SER A 92 4.11 -20.54 -22.20
C SER A 92 2.86 -19.77 -22.68
N LEU A 93 1.67 -20.20 -22.27
CA LEU A 93 0.39 -19.51 -22.52
C LEU A 93 -0.04 -18.72 -21.27
N ASN A 94 -0.87 -17.69 -21.47
CA ASN A 94 -1.34 -16.83 -20.39
C ASN A 94 -2.44 -17.49 -19.54
N CYS A 95 -2.55 -17.07 -18.28
CA CYS A 95 -3.63 -17.47 -17.40
C CYS A 95 -4.91 -16.69 -17.74
N ALA A 96 -6.08 -17.36 -17.76
CA ALA A 96 -7.34 -16.69 -18.08
C ALA A 96 -7.82 -15.80 -16.91
N GLU A 97 -7.37 -16.11 -15.70
CA GLU A 97 -7.66 -15.40 -14.47
C GLU A 97 -7.19 -13.94 -14.51
N GLU A 98 -6.18 -13.59 -15.32
CA GLU A 98 -5.79 -12.18 -15.48
C GLU A 98 -6.89 -11.33 -16.16
N VAL A 99 -7.63 -11.92 -17.10
CA VAL A 99 -8.74 -11.26 -17.78
C VAL A 99 -9.91 -11.09 -16.81
N GLU A 100 -10.27 -12.16 -16.11
CA GLU A 100 -11.34 -12.17 -15.09
C GLU A 100 -11.06 -11.15 -13.97
N LEU A 101 -9.82 -11.05 -13.50
CA LEU A 101 -9.44 -10.06 -12.50
C LEU A 101 -9.55 -8.63 -13.05
N ALA A 102 -9.15 -8.40 -14.30
CA ALA A 102 -9.26 -7.09 -14.92
C ALA A 102 -10.73 -6.65 -15.06
N GLU A 103 -11.60 -7.56 -15.48
CA GLU A 103 -13.05 -7.34 -15.56
C GLU A 103 -13.62 -6.99 -14.18
N LEU A 104 -13.31 -7.80 -13.16
CA LEU A 104 -13.81 -7.60 -11.81
C LEU A 104 -13.34 -6.26 -11.21
N LEU A 105 -12.09 -5.87 -11.44
CA LEU A 105 -11.59 -4.57 -10.99
C LEU A 105 -12.25 -3.40 -11.74
N CYS A 106 -12.52 -3.52 -13.04
CA CYS A 106 -13.23 -2.47 -13.78
C CYS A 106 -14.73 -2.42 -13.40
N GLU A 107 -15.35 -3.54 -13.04
CA GLU A 107 -16.71 -3.60 -12.49
C GLU A 107 -16.80 -2.81 -11.17
N LEU A 108 -15.83 -3.00 -10.26
CA LEU A 108 -15.77 -2.25 -9.00
C LEU A 108 -15.44 -0.76 -9.19
N HIS A 109 -14.81 -0.41 -10.31
CA HIS A 109 -14.33 0.95 -10.60
C HIS A 109 -14.79 1.37 -12.00
N PRO A 110 -16.07 1.76 -12.19
CA PRO A 110 -16.63 2.02 -13.53
C PRO A 110 -15.94 3.13 -14.34
N TRP A 111 -15.15 3.99 -13.67
CA TRP A 111 -14.32 5.01 -14.31
C TRP A 111 -13.06 4.43 -14.97
N ALA A 112 -12.61 3.25 -14.54
CA ALA A 112 -11.47 2.53 -15.08
C ALA A 112 -11.91 1.53 -16.14
N SER A 113 -11.07 1.31 -17.14
CA SER A 113 -11.41 0.43 -18.28
C SER A 113 -10.25 -0.50 -18.68
N MET A 114 -9.10 -0.36 -18.02
CA MET A 114 -7.90 -1.16 -18.30
C MET A 114 -7.17 -1.43 -16.99
N ALA A 115 -6.54 -2.60 -16.93
CA ALA A 115 -5.72 -3.02 -15.82
C ALA A 115 -4.34 -3.51 -16.30
N ARG A 116 -3.36 -3.44 -15.40
CA ARG A 116 -2.06 -4.11 -15.51
C ARG A 116 -1.67 -4.66 -14.15
N PHE A 117 -1.13 -5.87 -14.14
CA PHE A 117 -0.77 -6.56 -12.90
C PHE A 117 0.74 -6.59 -12.69
N THR A 118 1.14 -6.51 -11.42
CA THR A 118 2.52 -6.64 -10.95
C THR A 118 2.56 -7.63 -9.77
N ARG A 119 3.69 -7.77 -9.08
CA ARG A 119 3.78 -8.65 -7.88
C ARG A 119 4.09 -7.92 -6.58
N SER A 120 4.35 -6.62 -6.65
CA SER A 120 4.46 -5.78 -5.46
C SER A 120 3.87 -4.38 -5.67
N GLY A 121 3.41 -3.77 -4.58
CA GLY A 121 2.85 -2.42 -4.62
C GLY A 121 3.84 -1.35 -5.06
N GLY A 122 5.08 -1.39 -4.56
CA GLY A 122 6.11 -0.45 -5.02
C GLY A 122 6.32 -0.56 -6.53
N GLU A 123 6.50 -1.78 -7.05
CA GLU A 123 6.63 -2.03 -8.49
C GLU A 123 5.43 -1.48 -9.28
N ALA A 124 4.21 -1.72 -8.80
CA ALA A 124 2.98 -1.18 -9.38
C ALA A 124 3.01 0.35 -9.46
N MET A 125 3.53 1.00 -8.43
CA MET A 125 3.62 2.46 -8.39
C MET A 125 4.63 3.01 -9.40
N THR A 126 5.80 2.38 -9.55
CA THR A 126 6.75 2.74 -10.61
C THR A 126 6.15 2.54 -12.00
N VAL A 127 5.38 1.47 -12.20
CA VAL A 127 4.63 1.25 -13.45
C VAL A 127 3.63 2.37 -13.70
N ALA A 128 2.85 2.78 -12.69
CA ALA A 128 1.88 3.86 -12.80
C ALA A 128 2.54 5.21 -13.15
N VAL A 129 3.61 5.58 -12.45
CA VAL A 129 4.39 6.80 -12.74
C VAL A 129 5.00 6.76 -14.14
N ARG A 130 5.51 5.61 -14.59
CA ARG A 130 6.03 5.44 -15.95
C ARG A 130 4.93 5.61 -17.01
N ILE A 131 3.74 5.08 -16.78
CA ILE A 131 2.59 5.26 -17.67
C ILE A 131 2.21 6.75 -17.74
N ALA A 132 2.18 7.45 -16.60
CA ALA A 132 1.88 8.88 -16.57
C ALA A 132 2.90 9.72 -17.33
N ARG A 133 4.20 9.47 -17.14
CA ARG A 133 5.28 10.11 -17.91
C ARG A 133 5.17 9.81 -19.40
N ALA A 134 4.90 8.55 -19.78
CA ALA A 134 4.72 8.18 -21.19
C ALA A 134 3.48 8.84 -21.83
N HIS A 135 2.42 9.03 -21.05
CA HIS A 135 1.19 9.67 -21.50
C HIS A 135 1.39 11.18 -21.72
N THR A 136 1.96 11.86 -20.73
CA THR A 136 2.07 13.32 -20.69
C THR A 136 3.31 13.85 -21.40
N LYS A 137 4.35 13.01 -21.57
CA LYS A 137 5.70 13.38 -22.04
C LYS A 137 6.38 14.43 -21.15
N LYS A 138 6.11 14.37 -19.86
CA LYS A 138 6.65 15.23 -18.83
C LYS A 138 7.42 14.40 -17.82
N ASP A 139 8.29 15.03 -17.04
CA ASP A 139 9.21 14.30 -16.16
C ASP A 139 8.84 14.37 -14.67
N LYS A 140 8.30 15.49 -14.20
CA LYS A 140 8.17 15.76 -12.77
C LYS A 140 6.95 15.11 -12.14
N VAL A 141 7.06 14.76 -10.86
CA VAL A 141 5.97 14.18 -10.06
C VAL A 141 5.77 15.00 -8.81
N ALA A 142 4.54 15.48 -8.58
CA ALA A 142 4.12 15.99 -7.27
C ALA A 142 3.52 14.83 -6.48
N PHE A 143 3.87 14.66 -5.21
CA PHE A 143 3.33 13.55 -4.43
C PHE A 143 3.06 13.84 -2.96
N CYS A 144 2.11 13.07 -2.38
CA CYS A 144 1.75 13.14 -0.98
C CYS A 144 1.52 11.73 -0.40
N GLY A 145 2.43 11.31 0.47
CA GLY A 145 2.36 10.02 1.16
C GLY A 145 3.60 9.17 0.90
N TYR A 146 3.54 7.89 1.25
CA TYR A 146 4.61 6.94 0.99
C TYR A 146 4.29 6.02 -0.18
N HIS A 147 5.17 6.04 -1.18
CA HIS A 147 4.94 5.39 -2.47
C HIS A 147 6.02 4.37 -2.85
N GLY A 148 6.77 3.87 -1.86
CA GLY A 148 7.80 2.84 -2.03
C GLY A 148 9.23 3.35 -1.83
N TRP A 149 10.20 2.65 -2.42
CA TRP A 149 11.64 2.89 -2.27
C TRP A 149 12.35 3.23 -3.59
N HIS A 150 11.59 3.37 -4.67
CA HIS A 150 12.14 3.49 -6.01
C HIS A 150 12.79 4.85 -6.25
N ASP A 151 13.74 4.89 -7.18
CA ASP A 151 14.56 6.06 -7.48
C ASP A 151 13.74 7.34 -7.66
N TRP A 152 12.59 7.28 -8.33
CA TRP A 152 11.75 8.47 -8.55
C TRP A 152 11.20 9.06 -7.24
N TYR A 153 10.91 8.23 -6.24
CA TYR A 153 10.37 8.66 -4.94
C TYR A 153 11.50 9.13 -4.02
N LEU A 154 12.58 8.35 -3.92
CA LEU A 154 13.74 8.72 -3.10
C LEU A 154 14.49 9.94 -3.64
N ALA A 155 14.34 10.27 -4.93
CA ALA A 155 14.90 11.49 -5.53
C ALA A 155 14.46 12.77 -4.82
N ALA A 156 13.32 12.77 -4.11
CA ALA A 156 12.88 13.91 -3.31
C ALA A 156 13.89 14.29 -2.21
N ASN A 157 14.64 13.34 -1.67
CA ASN A 157 15.70 13.59 -0.67
C ASN A 157 17.07 13.90 -1.32
N LEU A 158 17.19 13.95 -2.65
CA LEU A 158 18.44 14.38 -3.28
C LEU A 158 18.57 15.90 -3.20
N GLY A 159 19.69 16.38 -2.67
CA GLY A 159 19.98 17.82 -2.54
C GLY A 159 19.22 18.51 -1.39
N THR A 160 18.47 17.76 -0.58
CA THR A 160 17.77 18.24 0.63
C THR A 160 17.94 17.21 1.74
N GLU A 161 18.16 17.63 2.99
CA GLU A 161 18.44 16.66 4.05
C GLU A 161 17.21 15.83 4.48
N ASN A 162 15.98 16.31 4.26
CA ASN A 162 14.80 15.65 4.85
C ASN A 162 13.44 15.98 4.18
N ALA A 163 13.36 16.08 2.85
CA ALA A 163 12.08 16.37 2.16
C ALA A 163 10.99 15.31 2.43
N LEU A 164 11.38 14.05 2.67
CA LEU A 164 10.47 12.96 3.02
C LEU A 164 10.15 12.86 4.52
N GLY A 165 10.75 13.71 5.36
CA GLY A 165 10.70 13.58 6.82
C GLY A 165 9.32 13.75 7.44
N GLU A 166 8.45 14.53 6.80
CA GLU A 166 7.07 14.75 7.24
C GLU A 166 6.08 13.76 6.62
N HIS A 167 6.57 12.80 5.83
CA HIS A 167 5.78 11.67 5.30
C HIS A 167 5.90 10.45 6.23
N LEU A 168 5.43 9.28 5.76
CA LEU A 168 5.30 8.07 6.59
C LEU A 168 6.61 7.63 7.28
N ILE A 169 7.74 7.69 6.55
CA ILE A 169 9.01 7.15 7.02
C ILE A 169 10.07 8.24 6.86
N ALA A 170 10.57 8.73 7.99
CA ALA A 170 11.68 9.68 8.04
C ALA A 170 13.04 8.99 7.88
N GLY A 171 14.08 9.77 7.56
CA GLY A 171 15.46 9.27 7.51
C GLY A 171 15.76 8.34 6.33
N LEU A 172 14.97 8.43 5.25
CA LEU A 172 15.20 7.66 4.02
C LEU A 172 16.43 8.20 3.27
N ASP A 173 17.52 7.45 3.32
CA ASP A 173 18.78 7.77 2.67
C ASP A 173 18.72 7.49 1.14
N PRO A 174 18.97 8.49 0.28
CA PRO A 174 18.89 8.34 -1.18
C PRO A 174 20.19 7.77 -1.80
N ARG A 175 21.14 7.25 -1.02
CA ARG A 175 22.36 6.61 -1.57
C ARG A 175 22.02 5.53 -2.58
N GLY A 176 22.64 5.62 -3.76
CA GLY A 176 22.37 4.74 -4.90
C GLY A 176 21.38 5.32 -5.92
N VAL A 177 20.63 6.37 -5.56
CA VAL A 177 19.74 7.09 -6.49
C VAL A 177 20.58 8.06 -7.35
N PRO A 178 20.42 8.06 -8.69
CA PRO A 178 21.18 8.94 -9.57
C PRO A 178 20.97 10.43 -9.29
N GLN A 179 22.06 11.21 -9.22
CA GLN A 179 22.02 12.66 -8.99
C GLN A 179 21.25 13.42 -10.08
N GLY A 180 21.15 12.87 -11.29
CA GLY A 180 20.36 13.45 -12.38
C GLY A 180 18.84 13.49 -12.11
N LEU A 181 18.36 12.87 -11.03
CA LEU A 181 16.95 12.91 -10.62
C LEU A 181 16.64 14.07 -9.65
N ILE A 182 17.61 14.90 -9.27
CA ILE A 182 17.36 16.12 -8.48
C ILE A 182 16.28 16.97 -9.15
N GLY A 183 15.28 17.41 -8.38
CA GLY A 183 14.20 18.27 -8.90
C GLY A 183 13.19 17.55 -9.82
N THR A 184 13.12 16.21 -9.75
CA THR A 184 12.12 15.43 -10.51
C THR A 184 10.92 14.97 -9.66
N ALA A 185 11.00 15.11 -8.33
CA ALA A 185 9.96 14.69 -7.40
C ALA A 185 9.76 15.73 -6.29
N PHE A 186 8.52 16.15 -6.09
CA PHE A 186 8.14 17.27 -5.21
C PHE A 186 7.11 16.79 -4.18
N PRO A 187 7.52 16.57 -2.93
CA PRO A 187 6.58 16.23 -1.86
C PRO A 187 5.70 17.44 -1.49
N PHE A 188 4.45 17.17 -1.15
CA PHE A 188 3.55 18.09 -0.45
C PHE A 188 2.78 17.34 0.64
N ARG A 189 2.31 18.05 1.66
CA ARG A 189 1.58 17.44 2.78
C ARG A 189 0.12 17.19 2.48
N PHE A 190 -0.41 16.12 3.08
CA PHE A 190 -1.84 15.81 3.05
C PHE A 190 -2.62 16.97 3.71
N ASN A 191 -3.78 17.34 3.15
CA ASN A 191 -4.57 18.50 3.55
C ASN A 191 -3.89 19.88 3.41
N ARG A 192 -2.71 19.97 2.77
CA ARG A 192 -2.02 21.24 2.45
C ARG A 192 -2.07 21.55 0.97
N ILE A 193 -3.27 21.92 0.52
CA ILE A 193 -3.52 22.21 -0.90
C ILE A 193 -2.70 23.40 -1.42
N ASP A 194 -2.34 24.32 -0.53
CA ASP A 194 -1.48 25.47 -0.81
C ASP A 194 -0.09 25.04 -1.31
N GLU A 195 0.49 23.99 -0.74
CA GLU A 195 1.79 23.45 -1.18
C GLU A 195 1.70 22.84 -2.58
N LEU A 196 0.61 22.12 -2.88
CA LEU A 196 0.37 21.61 -4.23
C LEU A 196 0.18 22.75 -5.25
N LYS A 197 -0.52 23.83 -4.88
CA LYS A 197 -0.68 25.03 -5.73
C LYS A 197 0.69 25.64 -6.06
N GLU A 198 1.59 25.68 -5.10
CA GLU A 198 2.94 26.21 -5.30
C GLU A 198 3.79 25.32 -6.20
N ILE A 199 3.69 24.00 -6.07
CA ILE A 199 4.37 23.07 -6.99
C ILE A 199 3.82 23.25 -8.42
N VAL A 200 2.49 23.35 -8.57
CA VAL A 200 1.86 23.54 -9.88
C VAL A 200 2.22 24.89 -10.50
N SER A 201 2.32 25.97 -9.72
CA SER A 201 2.69 27.29 -10.25
C SER A 201 4.13 27.32 -10.79
N HIS A 202 5.06 26.63 -10.13
CA HIS A 202 6.47 26.61 -10.55
C HIS A 202 6.80 25.52 -11.58
N HIS A 203 6.07 24.40 -11.55
CA HIS A 203 6.46 23.19 -12.28
C HIS A 203 5.34 22.58 -13.14
N GLY A 204 4.13 23.14 -13.14
CA GLY A 204 2.94 22.56 -13.79
C GLY A 204 3.13 22.19 -15.26
N ALA A 205 3.88 22.99 -16.04
CA ALA A 205 4.16 22.70 -17.44
C ALA A 205 4.88 21.35 -17.67
N ASP A 206 5.59 20.86 -16.65
CA ASP A 206 6.40 19.64 -16.68
C ASP A 206 5.98 18.62 -15.60
N LEU A 207 4.81 18.79 -14.97
CA LEU A 207 4.23 17.79 -14.08
C LEU A 207 3.53 16.68 -14.88
N ALA A 208 4.09 15.48 -14.81
CA ALA A 208 3.53 14.27 -15.39
C ALA A 208 2.40 13.69 -14.56
N ALA A 209 2.56 13.73 -13.23
CA ALA A 209 1.64 13.12 -12.30
C ALA A 209 1.50 13.90 -11.00
N VAL A 210 0.30 13.82 -10.42
CA VAL A 210 0.04 14.09 -9.01
C VAL A 210 -0.29 12.74 -8.36
N VAL A 211 0.52 12.31 -7.40
CA VAL A 211 0.38 11.00 -6.74
C VAL A 211 0.02 11.20 -5.28
N LEU A 212 -1.00 10.51 -4.76
CA LEU A 212 -1.27 10.57 -3.32
C LEU A 212 -1.94 9.32 -2.78
N GLU A 213 -1.69 9.05 -1.50
CA GLU A 213 -2.55 8.15 -0.71
C GLU A 213 -3.87 8.89 -0.42
N PRO A 214 -5.05 8.26 -0.58
CA PRO A 214 -6.34 8.96 -0.44
C PRO A 214 -6.69 9.28 1.01
N ILE A 215 -6.17 8.47 1.95
CA ILE A 215 -6.33 8.60 3.40
C ILE A 215 -5.29 7.74 4.11
N ARG A 216 -4.82 8.19 5.27
CA ARG A 216 -4.00 7.37 6.18
C ARG A 216 -4.35 7.62 7.64
N ASN A 217 -4.05 8.82 8.13
CA ASN A 217 -4.27 9.20 9.53
C ASN A 217 -5.55 10.00 9.71
N ASP A 218 -5.73 11.01 8.87
CA ASP A 218 -6.83 11.97 8.95
C ASP A 218 -7.65 11.93 7.66
N PRO A 219 -8.97 12.16 7.73
CA PRO A 219 -9.79 12.34 6.54
C PRO A 219 -9.36 13.59 5.74
N PRO A 220 -9.66 13.65 4.44
CA PRO A 220 -9.42 14.85 3.66
C PRO A 220 -10.25 16.03 4.20
N THR A 221 -9.64 17.21 4.29
CA THR A 221 -10.34 18.45 4.65
C THR A 221 -11.28 18.89 3.53
N GLU A 222 -12.25 19.75 3.88
CA GLU A 222 -13.18 20.31 2.90
C GLU A 222 -12.43 20.95 1.73
N GLY A 223 -12.82 20.59 0.51
CA GLY A 223 -12.23 21.12 -0.72
C GLY A 223 -10.89 20.51 -1.11
N PHE A 224 -10.21 19.71 -0.26
CA PHE A 224 -8.91 19.12 -0.59
C PHE A 224 -9.00 18.19 -1.81
N VAL A 225 -9.91 17.22 -1.78
CA VAL A 225 -10.12 16.24 -2.87
C VAL A 225 -10.38 16.94 -4.21
N ARG A 226 -11.30 17.91 -4.20
CA ARG A 226 -11.65 18.69 -5.39
C ARG A 226 -10.48 19.52 -5.87
N GLY A 227 -9.78 20.21 -4.97
CA GLY A 227 -8.63 21.04 -5.31
C GLY A 227 -7.49 20.24 -5.94
N VAL A 228 -7.22 19.02 -5.45
CA VAL A 228 -6.20 18.13 -6.04
C VAL A 228 -6.56 17.78 -7.49
N ARG A 229 -7.83 17.43 -7.75
CA ARG A 229 -8.33 17.13 -9.10
C ARG A 229 -8.21 18.35 -10.03
N GLU A 230 -8.71 19.50 -9.60
CA GLU A 230 -8.67 20.75 -10.36
C GLU A 230 -7.23 21.16 -10.70
N LEU A 231 -6.29 21.01 -9.76
CA LEU A 231 -4.88 21.32 -9.98
C LEU A 231 -4.21 20.35 -10.95
N ALA A 232 -4.48 19.05 -10.83
CA ALA A 232 -3.99 18.06 -11.79
C ALA A 232 -4.51 18.36 -13.21
N ASP A 233 -5.79 18.71 -13.35
CA ASP A 233 -6.39 19.07 -14.63
C ASP A 233 -5.82 20.37 -15.20
N SER A 234 -5.62 21.39 -14.36
CA SER A 234 -5.13 22.70 -14.80
C SER A 234 -3.74 22.65 -15.46
N CYS A 235 -2.93 21.66 -15.09
CA CYS A 235 -1.61 21.44 -15.67
C CYS A 235 -1.54 20.22 -16.57
N GLY A 236 -2.61 19.45 -16.73
CA GLY A 236 -2.64 18.21 -17.53
C GLY A 236 -1.74 17.11 -16.97
N ALA A 237 -1.65 17.00 -15.64
CA ALA A 237 -0.99 15.89 -14.95
C ALA A 237 -1.97 14.73 -14.73
N VAL A 238 -1.46 13.50 -14.76
CA VAL A 238 -2.25 12.30 -14.41
C VAL A 238 -2.44 12.23 -12.90
N LEU A 239 -3.69 12.16 -12.44
CA LEU A 239 -3.97 11.93 -11.02
C LEU A 239 -3.88 10.43 -10.71
N ILE A 240 -2.92 10.06 -9.87
CA ILE A 240 -2.68 8.70 -9.43
C ILE A 240 -3.05 8.58 -7.96
N ILE A 241 -4.00 7.70 -7.64
CA ILE A 241 -4.36 7.38 -6.25
C ILE A 241 -3.70 6.07 -5.84
N ASP A 242 -2.88 6.13 -4.79
CA ASP A 242 -2.22 5.00 -4.18
C ASP A 242 -3.14 4.33 -3.15
N GLU A 243 -3.79 3.24 -3.56
CA GLU A 243 -4.66 2.40 -2.73
C GLU A 243 -3.91 1.19 -2.16
N ILE A 244 -2.58 1.14 -2.26
CA ILE A 244 -1.81 -0.03 -1.82
C ILE A 244 -2.08 -0.29 -0.34
N SER A 245 -2.21 0.76 0.46
CA SER A 245 -2.49 0.62 1.89
C SER A 245 -3.97 0.70 2.23
N SER A 246 -4.73 1.60 1.60
CA SER A 246 -6.13 1.91 1.95
C SER A 246 -7.18 1.03 1.26
N GLY A 247 -6.83 0.40 0.13
CA GLY A 247 -7.73 -0.43 -0.65
C GLY A 247 -8.25 -1.64 0.13
N PHE A 248 -9.51 -2.02 -0.14
CA PHE A 248 -10.21 -3.14 0.51
C PHE A 248 -10.25 -3.05 2.05
N ARG A 249 -10.44 -1.85 2.60
CA ARG A 249 -10.57 -1.65 4.05
C ARG A 249 -11.91 -1.08 4.48
N MET A 250 -12.33 0.03 3.88
CA MET A 250 -13.59 0.70 4.20
C MET A 250 -14.73 0.24 3.30
N ASN A 251 -14.40 -0.31 2.14
CA ASN A 251 -15.34 -0.79 1.13
C ASN A 251 -14.69 -1.94 0.33
N THR A 252 -15.43 -2.52 -0.61
CA THR A 252 -14.86 -3.46 -1.58
C THR A 252 -14.42 -2.72 -2.83
N GLY A 253 -13.12 -2.37 -2.88
CA GLY A 253 -12.55 -1.53 -3.93
C GLY A 253 -11.42 -0.68 -3.36
N GLY A 254 -11.55 0.64 -3.47
CA GLY A 254 -10.60 1.60 -2.90
C GLY A 254 -11.26 2.68 -2.05
N ALA A 255 -10.52 3.23 -1.08
CA ALA A 255 -10.96 4.36 -0.27
C ALA A 255 -11.38 5.58 -1.11
N HIS A 256 -10.79 5.76 -2.29
CA HIS A 256 -11.12 6.81 -3.26
C HIS A 256 -12.60 6.83 -3.62
N LEU A 257 -13.25 5.67 -3.71
CA LEU A 257 -14.69 5.55 -3.99
C LEU A 257 -15.54 6.16 -2.89
N SER A 258 -15.15 5.97 -1.63
CA SER A 258 -15.87 6.52 -0.46
C SER A 258 -15.54 7.99 -0.21
N LEU A 259 -14.38 8.45 -0.65
CA LEU A 259 -13.88 9.81 -0.41
C LEU A 259 -14.12 10.77 -1.59
N GLY A 260 -14.71 10.28 -2.68
CA GLY A 260 -15.09 11.11 -3.85
C GLY A 260 -13.91 11.56 -4.72
N TYR A 261 -12.79 10.82 -4.70
CA TYR A 261 -11.69 11.07 -5.63
C TYR A 261 -12.02 10.51 -7.01
N GLU A 262 -11.67 11.26 -8.06
CA GLU A 262 -11.81 10.86 -9.46
C GLU A 262 -10.43 10.70 -10.13
N PRO A 263 -9.73 9.58 -9.87
CA PRO A 263 -8.41 9.32 -10.43
C PRO A 263 -8.41 9.14 -11.95
N ASP A 264 -7.22 9.28 -12.53
CA ASP A 264 -6.91 8.77 -13.87
C ASP A 264 -6.31 7.36 -13.79
N ILE A 265 -5.57 7.08 -12.70
CA ILE A 265 -4.99 5.78 -12.34
C ILE A 265 -5.23 5.53 -10.84
N ALA A 266 -5.54 4.28 -10.48
CA ALA A 266 -5.48 3.81 -9.10
C ALA A 266 -4.59 2.57 -8.99
N VAL A 267 -3.86 2.45 -7.88
CA VAL A 267 -2.88 1.37 -7.67
C VAL A 267 -3.19 0.58 -6.41
N PHE A 268 -3.30 -0.74 -6.53
CA PHE A 268 -3.67 -1.67 -5.45
C PHE A 268 -2.58 -2.72 -5.22
N SER A 269 -2.47 -3.22 -4.00
CA SER A 269 -1.69 -4.40 -3.62
C SER A 269 -2.15 -4.87 -2.23
N LYS A 270 -1.28 -5.48 -1.43
CA LYS A 270 -1.54 -5.90 -0.05
C LYS A 270 -2.85 -6.69 0.08
N SER A 271 -3.90 -6.05 0.61
CA SER A 271 -5.24 -6.60 0.82
C SER A 271 -5.83 -7.24 -0.44
N LEU A 272 -5.45 -6.76 -1.64
CA LEU A 272 -5.90 -7.31 -2.91
C LEU A 272 -5.68 -8.82 -3.00
N GLY A 273 -4.54 -9.33 -2.54
CA GLY A 273 -4.19 -10.76 -2.62
C GLY A 273 -4.37 -11.52 -1.32
N ASN A 274 -4.86 -10.88 -0.25
CA ASN A 274 -4.97 -11.45 1.10
C ASN A 274 -3.71 -12.25 1.54
N GLY A 275 -2.52 -11.68 1.32
CA GLY A 275 -1.24 -12.32 1.65
C GLY A 275 -0.47 -12.92 0.47
N TYR A 276 -1.11 -13.13 -0.68
CA TYR A 276 -0.44 -13.56 -1.92
C TYR A 276 0.14 -12.38 -2.71
N PRO A 277 1.32 -12.52 -3.36
CA PRO A 277 1.93 -11.45 -4.14
C PRO A 277 1.07 -11.03 -5.34
N ILE A 278 0.51 -9.83 -5.29
CA ILE A 278 -0.21 -9.22 -6.40
C ILE A 278 -0.22 -7.70 -6.25
N GLY A 279 -0.01 -7.01 -7.35
CA GLY A 279 -0.28 -5.58 -7.49
C GLY A 279 -1.14 -5.34 -8.72
N ALA A 280 -1.93 -4.28 -8.71
CA ALA A 280 -2.76 -3.88 -9.85
C ALA A 280 -2.67 -2.38 -10.08
N VAL A 281 -2.53 -1.98 -11.34
CA VAL A 281 -2.67 -0.61 -11.82
C VAL A 281 -3.90 -0.60 -12.70
N ILE A 282 -4.96 0.10 -12.28
CA ILE A 282 -6.17 0.30 -13.09
C ILE A 282 -6.24 1.75 -13.52
N GLY A 283 -6.84 2.02 -14.68
CA GLY A 283 -6.97 3.39 -15.14
C GLY A 283 -7.87 3.59 -16.34
N LYS A 284 -8.04 4.86 -16.70
CA LYS A 284 -8.73 5.27 -17.94
C LYS A 284 -7.95 4.76 -19.15
N SER A 285 -8.66 4.22 -20.15
CA SER A 285 -8.07 3.70 -21.40
C SER A 285 -7.09 4.69 -22.05
N ALA A 286 -7.46 5.96 -22.14
CA ALA A 286 -6.64 7.00 -22.75
C ALA A 286 -5.25 7.16 -22.11
N VAL A 287 -5.15 6.94 -20.79
CA VAL A 287 -3.88 7.01 -20.05
C VAL A 287 -3.17 5.67 -20.14
N MET A 288 -3.88 4.58 -19.83
CA MET A 288 -3.33 3.23 -19.76
C MET A 288 -2.76 2.73 -21.09
N GLN A 289 -3.31 3.13 -22.25
CA GLN A 289 -2.74 2.76 -23.56
C GLN A 289 -1.31 3.28 -23.79
N SER A 290 -0.87 4.29 -23.04
CA SER A 290 0.52 4.79 -23.09
C SER A 290 1.53 3.72 -22.65
N ALA A 291 1.08 2.72 -21.90
CA ALA A 291 1.82 1.53 -21.54
C ALA A 291 2.36 0.72 -22.74
N GLN A 292 1.78 0.88 -23.94
CA GLN A 292 2.25 0.25 -25.18
C GLN A 292 3.41 1.01 -25.83
N LYS A 293 3.66 2.25 -25.38
CA LYS A 293 4.70 3.15 -25.94
C LYS A 293 5.95 3.21 -25.06
N THR A 294 6.05 2.36 -24.05
CA THR A 294 7.17 2.30 -23.11
C THR A 294 7.41 0.86 -22.67
N PHE A 295 8.66 0.50 -22.40
CA PHE A 295 8.99 -0.87 -21.99
C PHE A 295 8.57 -1.12 -20.54
N ILE A 296 7.60 -2.02 -20.37
CA ILE A 296 7.07 -2.46 -19.08
C ILE A 296 6.75 -3.94 -19.23
N SER A 297 7.59 -4.80 -18.66
CA SER A 297 7.47 -6.25 -18.77
C SER A 297 8.15 -6.94 -17.58
N SER A 298 7.61 -8.09 -17.17
CA SER A 298 8.22 -8.99 -16.20
C SER A 298 7.64 -10.40 -16.36
N THR A 299 8.52 -11.40 -16.26
CA THR A 299 8.14 -12.82 -16.41
C THR A 299 7.11 -13.26 -15.38
N CYS A 300 7.23 -12.79 -14.13
CA CYS A 300 6.39 -13.27 -13.03
C CYS A 300 5.00 -12.62 -13.02
N TRP A 301 4.65 -11.73 -13.96
CA TRP A 301 3.33 -11.08 -13.96
C TRP A 301 2.21 -11.97 -14.50
N THR A 302 2.54 -12.99 -15.29
CA THR A 302 1.58 -13.92 -15.92
C THR A 302 1.42 -15.23 -15.16
N GLU A 303 2.00 -15.36 -13.95
CA GLU A 303 1.75 -16.52 -13.10
C GLU A 303 0.32 -16.48 -12.54
N ARG A 304 -0.28 -17.66 -12.34
CA ARG A 304 -1.72 -17.84 -12.08
C ARG A 304 -2.13 -17.60 -10.62
N THR A 305 -1.22 -17.74 -9.65
CA THR A 305 -1.57 -17.73 -8.21
C THR A 305 -1.99 -16.34 -7.73
N GLY A 306 -1.32 -15.26 -8.15
CA GLY A 306 -1.69 -13.90 -7.81
C GLY A 306 -3.11 -13.53 -8.25
N PRO A 307 -3.47 -13.68 -9.55
CA PRO A 307 -4.82 -13.44 -10.03
C PRO A 307 -5.89 -14.32 -9.35
N ALA A 308 -5.63 -15.62 -9.17
CA ALA A 308 -6.56 -16.52 -8.49
C ALA A 308 -6.84 -16.09 -7.04
N ALA A 309 -5.79 -15.74 -6.29
CA ALA A 309 -5.92 -15.23 -4.92
C ALA A 309 -6.74 -13.93 -4.87
N ALA A 310 -6.47 -13.00 -5.80
CA ALA A 310 -7.14 -11.72 -5.84
C ALA A 310 -8.64 -11.84 -6.18
N ILE A 311 -8.99 -12.68 -7.15
CA ILE A 311 -10.38 -12.94 -7.51
C ILE A 311 -11.14 -13.54 -6.31
N ALA A 312 -10.57 -14.57 -5.67
CA ALA A 312 -11.18 -15.19 -4.49
C ALA A 312 -11.36 -14.19 -3.35
N THR A 313 -10.32 -13.39 -3.09
CA THR A 313 -10.33 -12.33 -2.08
C THR A 313 -11.43 -11.30 -2.36
N ILE A 314 -11.49 -10.74 -3.55
CA ILE A 314 -12.48 -9.71 -3.91
C ILE A 314 -13.90 -10.26 -3.79
N ARG A 315 -14.16 -11.47 -4.31
CA ARG A 315 -15.49 -12.09 -4.28
C ARG A 315 -15.97 -12.32 -2.86
N LYS A 316 -15.12 -12.88 -2.01
CA LYS A 316 -15.42 -13.09 -0.59
C LYS A 316 -15.59 -11.77 0.14
N HIS A 317 -14.67 -10.82 -0.05
CA HIS A 317 -14.72 -9.49 0.56
C HIS A 317 -16.03 -8.78 0.25
N ARG A 318 -16.51 -8.87 -1.00
CA ARG A 318 -17.80 -8.32 -1.43
C ARG A 318 -18.97 -9.05 -0.77
N ARG A 319 -18.98 -10.38 -0.85
CA ARG A 319 -20.07 -11.24 -0.37
C ARG A 319 -20.31 -11.09 1.13
N GLU A 320 -19.24 -11.05 1.91
CA GLU A 320 -19.29 -10.94 3.38
C GLU A 320 -19.31 -9.49 3.88
N ASN A 321 -19.33 -8.50 2.98
CA ASN A 321 -19.28 -7.07 3.32
C ASN A 321 -18.16 -6.71 4.32
N VAL A 322 -16.95 -7.19 4.02
CA VAL A 322 -15.80 -7.11 4.93
C VAL A 322 -15.42 -5.67 5.25
N GLY A 323 -15.57 -4.75 4.30
CA GLY A 323 -15.24 -3.34 4.53
C GLY A 323 -16.08 -2.71 5.65
N GLU A 324 -17.38 -3.00 5.68
CA GLU A 324 -18.26 -2.53 6.75
C GLU A 324 -17.91 -3.19 8.09
N HIS A 325 -17.67 -4.51 8.08
CA HIS A 325 -17.27 -5.24 9.28
C HIS A 325 -15.97 -4.69 9.91
N LEU A 326 -14.93 -4.47 9.09
CA LEU A 326 -13.67 -3.87 9.53
C LEU A 326 -13.86 -2.46 10.07
N THR A 327 -14.76 -1.68 9.47
CA THR A 327 -15.06 -0.32 9.89
C THR A 327 -15.72 -0.29 11.28
N GLN A 328 -16.71 -1.18 11.51
CA GLN A 328 -17.40 -1.30 12.80
C GLN A 328 -16.45 -1.79 13.91
N LEU A 329 -15.58 -2.76 13.62
CA LEU A 329 -14.56 -3.22 14.57
C LEU A 329 -13.55 -2.12 14.88
N GLY A 330 -13.06 -1.43 13.85
CA GLY A 330 -12.16 -0.29 13.99
C GLY A 330 -12.73 0.79 14.90
N GLN A 331 -14.00 1.16 14.69
CA GLN A 331 -14.71 2.11 15.55
C GLN A 331 -14.76 1.65 17.01
N SER A 332 -15.12 0.38 17.24
CA SER A 332 -15.19 -0.19 18.58
C SER A 332 -13.83 -0.15 19.30
N VAL A 333 -12.74 -0.44 18.57
CA VAL A 333 -11.37 -0.37 19.10
C VAL A 333 -10.98 1.07 19.44
N GLN A 334 -11.21 2.02 18.51
CA GLN A 334 -10.87 3.42 18.75
C GLN A 334 -11.64 4.00 19.94
N ASP A 335 -12.93 3.72 20.06
CA ASP A 335 -13.76 4.21 21.16
C ASP A 335 -13.32 3.61 22.50
N GLY A 336 -13.00 2.32 22.52
CA GLY A 336 -12.43 1.67 23.70
C GLY A 336 -11.12 2.32 24.14
N TRP A 337 -10.21 2.60 23.20
CA TRP A 337 -8.95 3.30 23.50
C TRP A 337 -9.18 4.72 24.02
N LYS A 338 -10.05 5.51 23.40
CA LYS A 338 -10.40 6.87 23.86
C LYS A 338 -10.97 6.85 25.28
N GLN A 339 -11.88 5.92 25.56
CA GLN A 339 -12.46 5.76 26.89
C GLN A 339 -11.41 5.37 27.94
N LEU A 340 -10.47 4.48 27.60
CA LEU A 340 -9.41 4.06 28.52
C LEU A 340 -8.40 5.19 28.80
N LEU A 341 -8.00 5.95 27.79
CA LEU A 341 -7.14 7.14 27.97
C LEU A 341 -7.79 8.12 28.95
N LEU A 342 -9.07 8.44 28.74
CA LEU A 342 -9.82 9.35 29.61
C LEU A 342 -9.96 8.81 31.04
N LYS A 343 -10.37 7.54 31.17
CA LYS A 343 -10.60 6.88 32.48
C LYS A 343 -9.35 6.87 33.35
N HIS A 344 -8.18 6.67 32.74
CA HIS A 344 -6.91 6.55 33.44
C HIS A 344 -6.10 7.86 33.46
N GLY A 345 -6.62 8.94 32.87
CA GLY A 345 -5.93 10.24 32.81
C GLY A 345 -4.60 10.16 32.08
N ILE A 346 -4.48 9.30 31.06
CA ILE A 346 -3.27 9.13 30.27
C ILE A 346 -3.33 10.09 29.07
N PRO A 347 -2.42 11.06 28.95
CA PRO A 347 -2.32 11.93 27.78
C PRO A 347 -2.03 11.14 26.50
N GLY A 348 -2.84 11.35 25.46
CA GLY A 348 -2.70 10.63 24.20
C GLY A 348 -3.83 10.88 23.22
N HIS A 349 -3.64 10.39 22.00
CA HIS A 349 -4.57 10.55 20.88
C HIS A 349 -4.82 9.22 20.17
N VAL A 350 -6.04 9.05 19.67
CA VAL A 350 -6.40 7.95 18.77
C VAL A 350 -6.62 8.53 17.38
N ARG A 351 -5.93 7.99 16.38
CA ARG A 351 -5.91 8.47 14.99
C ARG A 351 -5.94 7.28 14.02
N GLY A 352 -5.92 7.56 12.72
CA GLY A 352 -5.96 6.52 11.69
C GLY A 352 -7.36 6.29 11.14
N MET A 353 -7.42 5.82 9.90
CA MET A 353 -8.65 5.25 9.36
C MET A 353 -9.15 4.11 10.26
N LEU A 354 -10.46 3.93 10.39
CA LEU A 354 -11.03 2.99 11.37
C LEU A 354 -10.41 1.57 11.26
N PRO A 355 -10.27 0.96 10.06
CA PRO A 355 -9.62 -0.35 9.92
C PRO A 355 -8.08 -0.37 10.05
N MET A 356 -7.44 0.77 10.31
CA MET A 356 -6.00 0.91 10.61
C MET A 356 -5.79 1.97 11.71
N SER A 357 -6.31 1.66 12.88
CA SER A 357 -6.28 2.57 14.03
C SER A 357 -4.90 2.59 14.69
N ASN A 358 -4.47 3.77 15.12
CA ASN A 358 -3.26 3.98 15.91
C ASN A 358 -3.61 4.70 17.22
N ILE A 359 -2.79 4.47 18.24
CA ILE A 359 -2.82 5.19 19.51
C ILE A 359 -1.43 5.78 19.76
N ASP A 360 -1.38 7.09 19.95
CA ASP A 360 -0.17 7.84 20.27
C ASP A 360 -0.26 8.30 21.73
N PHE A 361 0.78 8.06 22.51
CA PHE A 361 0.87 8.55 23.88
C PHE A 361 1.67 9.83 23.91
N GLU A 362 1.15 10.87 24.56
CA GLU A 362 1.92 12.08 24.81
C GLU A 362 2.86 11.81 26.00
N THR A 363 4.14 11.58 25.71
CA THR A 363 5.16 11.45 26.74
C THR A 363 5.81 12.81 26.99
N PRO A 364 6.00 13.24 28.25
CA PRO A 364 6.96 14.29 28.53
C PRO A 364 8.33 13.82 28.03
N ASN A 365 8.91 14.54 27.07
CA ASN A 365 10.24 14.25 26.52
C ASN A 365 11.32 14.25 27.61
#